data_AF-A0A074LE73-F1
#
_entry.id   AF-A0A074LE73-F1
#
_cell.length_a   1.000
_cell.length_b   1.000
_cell.length_c   1.000
_cell.angle_alpha   90.00
_cell.angle_beta   90.00
_cell.angle_gamma   90.00
#
_symmetry.space_group_name_H-M   'P 1'
#
loop_
_entity.id
_entity.type
_entity.pdbx_description
1 polymer ?
#
loop_
_entity_poly.entity_id
_entity_poly.type
_entity_poly.pdbx_seq_one_letter_code
_entity_poly.pdbx_strand_id
1 'polypeptide(L)' 'MTYLFKGLKIYLTILDKDLNFLEDSPVSVLHHKPVKHCAKDGKIWMFVKVEDEMGFPKLSIN' A
#
# COMPACT_ATOMS: atom_id res chain seq x y z
N MET A 1 -6.32 -7.22 -19.54
CA MET A 1 -6.89 -8.31 -18.73
C MET A 1 -6.56 -8.03 -17.27
N THR A 2 -7.45 -7.37 -16.53
CA THR A 2 -7.22 -7.05 -15.11
C THR A 2 -7.84 -8.16 -14.27
N TYR A 3 -7.02 -8.97 -13.62
CA TYR A 3 -7.50 -10.00 -12.70
C TYR A 3 -8.04 -9.32 -11.44
N LEU A 4 -9.35 -9.40 -11.21
CA LEU A 4 -9.95 -9.10 -9.91
C LEU A 4 -9.60 -10.26 -8.97
N PHE A 5 -8.50 -10.15 -8.24
CA PHE A 5 -8.12 -11.14 -7.24
C PHE A 5 -9.04 -11.03 -6.03
N LYS A 6 -10.17 -11.74 -6.08
CA LYS A 6 -11.09 -11.88 -4.95
C LYS A 6 -10.36 -12.68 -3.86
N GLY A 7 -10.07 -12.04 -2.72
CA GLY A 7 -9.43 -12.67 -1.56
C GLY A 7 -7.96 -12.31 -1.30
N LEU A 8 -7.38 -11.32 -2.00
CA LEU A 8 -6.04 -10.85 -1.66
C LEU A 8 -6.06 -10.12 -0.30
N LYS A 9 -5.19 -10.53 0.62
CA LYS A 9 -4.90 -9.81 1.85
C LYS A 9 -3.58 -9.08 1.68
N ILE A 10 -3.60 -7.75 1.73
CA ILE A 10 -2.42 -6.90 1.60
C ILE A 10 -2.11 -6.31 2.97
N TYR A 11 -0.83 -6.33 3.33
CA TYR A 11 -0.33 -5.82 4.60
C TYR A 11 0.82 -4.84 4.34
N LEU A 12 0.93 -3.85 5.23
CA LEU A 12 2.11 -3.01 5.36
C LEU A 12 2.94 -3.53 6.54
N THR A 13 4.12 -4.05 6.25
CA THR A 13 5.06 -4.50 7.28
C THR A 13 5.88 -3.33 7.79
N ILE A 14 5.92 -3.18 9.11
CA ILE A 14 6.69 -2.16 9.80
C ILE A 14 7.92 -2.84 10.39
N LEU A 15 9.09 -2.29 10.06
CA LEU A 15 10.40 -2.75 10.51
C LEU A 15 11.11 -1.63 11.27
N ASP A 16 11.99 -2.00 12.20
CA ASP A 16 12.91 -1.03 12.81
C ASP A 16 14.10 -0.69 11.89
N LYS A 17 15.01 0.16 12.38
CA LYS A 17 16.20 0.61 11.64
C LYS A 17 17.19 -0.53 11.31
N ASP A 18 17.10 -1.64 12.03
CA ASP A 18 17.96 -2.82 11.87
C ASP A 18 17.22 -3.94 11.10
N LEU A 19 16.07 -3.61 10.49
CA LEU A 19 15.19 -4.49 9.72
C LEU A 19 14.53 -5.61 10.54
N ASN A 20 14.45 -5.46 11.86
CA ASN A 20 13.66 -6.37 12.68
C ASN A 20 12.17 -6.10 12.49
N PHE A 21 11.39 -7.16 12.46
CA PHE A 21 9.93 -7.08 12.39
C PHE A 21 9.35 -6.44 13.65
N LEU A 22 8.45 -5.47 13.45
CA LEU A 22 7.66 -4.86 14.53
C LEU A 22 6.20 -5.31 14.44
N GLU A 23 5.53 -5.03 13.32
CA GLU A 23 4.14 -5.40 13.10
C GLU A 23 3.75 -5.46 11.63
N ASP A 24 2.58 -6.03 11.34
CA ASP A 24 1.90 -5.98 10.05
C ASP A 24 0.55 -5.26 10.21
N SER A 25 0.30 -4.24 9.40
CA SER A 25 -0.97 -3.51 9.37
C SER A 25 -1.76 -3.84 8.10
N PRO A 26 -3.01 -4.36 8.18
CA PRO A 26 -3.78 -4.71 6.99
C PRO A 26 -4.19 -3.46 6.21
N VAL A 27 -3.94 -3.46 4.90
CA VAL A 27 -4.30 -2.36 3.99
C VAL A 27 -5.54 -2.74 3.19
N SER A 28 -6.71 -2.61 3.81
CA SER A 28 -7.99 -3.03 3.25
C SER A 28 -8.42 -2.28 1.99
N VAL A 29 -7.89 -1.08 1.76
CA VAL A 29 -8.19 -0.23 0.59
C VAL A 29 -7.48 -0.68 -0.68
N LEU A 30 -6.47 -1.57 -0.56
CA LEU A 30 -5.77 -2.11 -1.71
C LEU A 30 -6.36 -3.48 -2.06
N HIS A 31 -6.85 -3.59 -3.29
CA HIS A 31 -7.35 -4.85 -3.85
C HIS A 31 -6.44 -5.41 -4.94
N HIS A 32 -5.32 -4.75 -5.20
CA HIS A 32 -4.30 -5.15 -6.16
C HIS A 32 -2.94 -4.60 -5.74
N LYS A 33 -1.87 -5.20 -6.24
CA LYS A 33 -0.51 -4.69 -6.05
C LYS A 33 -0.37 -3.32 -6.75
N PRO A 34 0.04 -2.25 -6.05
CA PRO A 34 0.26 -0.95 -6.69
C PRO A 34 1.41 -1.04 -7.70
N VAL A 35 1.24 -0.41 -8.86
CA VAL A 35 2.23 -0.43 -9.96
C VAL A 35 3.51 0.31 -9.56
N LYS A 36 3.36 1.41 -8.80
CA LYS A 36 4.46 2.22 -8.28
C LYS A 36 4.09 2.74 -6.89
N HIS A 37 5.09 2.87 -6.03
CA HIS A 37 4.94 3.47 -4.70
C HIS A 37 6.23 4.21 -4.30
N CYS A 38 6.12 5.16 -3.37
CA CYS A 38 7.26 5.83 -2.74
C CYS A 38 6.90 6.33 -1.34
N ALA A 39 7.90 6.43 -0.45
CA ALA A 39 7.76 7.09 0.84
C ALA A 39 8.21 8.56 0.71
N LYS A 40 7.36 9.51 1.13
CA LYS A 40 7.67 10.94 1.11
C LYS A 40 6.82 11.68 2.14
N ASP A 41 7.45 12.59 2.90
CA ASP A 41 6.81 13.46 3.90
C ASP A 41 6.01 12.67 4.96
N GLY A 42 6.61 11.59 5.47
CA GLY A 42 6.00 10.71 6.49
C GLY A 42 4.82 9.88 5.98
N LYS A 43 4.64 9.78 4.66
CA LYS A 43 3.53 9.05 4.03
C LYS A 43 4.05 8.07 3.00
N ILE A 44 3.28 6.99 2.81
CA ILE A 44 3.46 6.10 1.66
C ILE A 44 2.47 6.53 0.59
N TRP A 45 3.01 6.90 -0.55
CA TRP A 45 2.27 7.25 -1.76
C TRP A 45 2.20 6.03 -2.66
N MET A 46 1.00 5.66 -3.07
CA MET A 46 0.78 4.55 -3.99
C MET A 46 0.02 5.07 -5.19
N PHE A 47 0.49 4.71 -6.38
CA PHE A 47 -0.16 5.11 -7.63
C PHE A 47 -1.21 4.07 -7.94
N VAL A 48 -2.47 4.42 -7.69
CA VAL A 48 -3.63 3.59 -8.04
C VAL A 48 -4.35 4.27 -9.20
N LYS A 49 -4.51 3.57 -10.32
CA LYS A 49 -5.35 4.03 -11.43
C LYS A 49 -6.79 3.63 -11.10
N VAL A 50 -7.62 4.59 -10.70
CA VAL A 50 -9.04 4.38 -10.40
C VAL A 50 -9.85 5.03 -11.53
N GLU A 51 -10.54 4.24 -12.35
CA GLU A 51 -11.52 4.74 -13.33
C GLU A 51 -11.01 5.91 -14.20
N ASP A 52 -9.78 5.78 -14.72
CA ASP A 52 -9.05 6.80 -15.51
C ASP A 52 -8.59 8.06 -14.77
N GLU A 53 -8.76 8.11 -13.45
CA GLU A 53 -8.16 9.11 -12.56
C GLU A 53 -6.97 8.55 -11.75
N MET A 54 -6.01 9.42 -11.43
CA MET A 54 -4.87 9.07 -10.59
C MET A 54 -5.23 9.28 -9.11
N GLY A 55 -5.54 8.18 -8.42
CA GLY A 55 -5.82 8.19 -6.99
C GLY A 55 -4.54 8.04 -6.16
N PHE A 56 -4.46 8.80 -5.06
CA PHE A 56 -3.38 8.71 -4.07
C PHE A 56 -3.94 8.28 -2.70
N PRO A 57 -4.18 6.98 -2.46
CA PRO A 57 -4.45 6.53 -1.10
C PRO A 57 -3.26 6.90 -0.21
N LYS A 58 -3.54 7.61 0.88
CA LYS A 58 -2.55 8.04 1.86
C LYS A 58 -2.58 7.08 3.06
N LEU A 59 -1.46 6.42 3.32
CA LEU A 59 -1.24 5.73 4.59
C LEU A 59 -0.40 6.64 5.48
N SER A 60 -0.89 6.88 6.70
CA SER A 60 -0.16 7.58 7.75
C SER A 60 0.59 6.56 8.59
N ILE A 61 1.88 6.79 8.79
CA ILE A 61 2.71 6.05 9.74
C ILE A 61 2.77 6.93 10.99
N ASN A 62 2.30 6.42 12.13
CA ASN A 62 2.46 7.09 13.43
C ASN A 62 3.75 6.63 14.10
#